data_AF-A0A4Y8JQZ3-F1
#
_entry.id   AF-A0A4Y8JQZ3-F1
#
_cell.length_a   1.000
_cell.length_b   1.000
_cell.length_c   1.000
_cell.angle_alpha   90.00
_cell.angle_beta   90.00
_cell.angle_gamma   90.00
#
_symmetry.space_group_name_H-M   'P 1'
#
loop_
_entity.id
_entity.type
_entity.pdbx_description
1 polymer ?
#
loop_
_entity_poly.entity_id
_entity_poly.type
_entity_poly.pdbx_seq_one_letter_code
_entity_poly.pdbx_strand_id
1 'polypeptide(L)'
;MTSPRSERSSATSPQSSRVAPRDGSTHEHFVFSYEPLLRSDEEPVDAEDIVPSRGPHETDVWLTEWQVAEDGFDVAVDQHVDWALVPMDQNWVARLFVGRRTVSLQLDVYAEATQDLSEPLVWAHLSGHVARIDQISVRYYPSEVPEERGVGVAETGGAMQHSVLCLRKPRTFHGELVGWIVRVQG
;
A
#
# COMPACT_ATOMS: atom_id res chain seq x y z
N MET A 1 31.28 59.15 40.12
CA MET A 1 31.18 58.27 41.30
C MET A 1 30.99 56.84 40.78
N THR A 2 32.08 56.11 40.57
CA THR A 2 32.73 55.13 41.49
C THR A 2 32.06 53.75 41.46
N SER A 3 32.74 52.80 40.78
CA SER A 3 32.77 51.38 41.17
C SER A 3 33.38 51.22 42.58
N PRO A 4 33.28 50.02 43.17
CA PRO A 4 34.45 49.13 43.21
C PRO A 4 34.09 47.70 42.72
N ARG A 5 34.94 46.95 42.00
CA ARG A 5 36.27 46.39 42.35
C ARG A 5 36.11 45.29 43.42
N SER A 6 36.39 44.03 43.17
CA SER A 6 37.70 43.34 43.02
C SER A 6 37.36 41.83 42.89
N GLU A 7 38.12 40.90 42.31
CA GLU A 7 39.55 40.74 41.99
C GLU A 7 39.64 39.59 40.95
N ARG A 8 40.43 39.72 39.87
CA ARG A 8 41.83 39.25 39.72
C ARG A 8 42.01 37.74 39.98
N SER A 9 42.75 36.96 39.19
CA SER A 9 43.87 37.30 38.29
C SER A 9 44.07 36.11 37.32
N SER A 10 44.35 36.35 36.03
CA SER A 10 45.67 36.19 35.37
C SER A 10 46.13 34.73 35.23
N ALA A 11 46.71 34.23 34.16
CA ALA A 11 47.15 34.66 32.82
C ALA A 11 47.66 33.34 32.17
N THR A 12 47.62 33.08 30.86
CA THR A 12 48.68 33.47 29.90
C THR A 12 48.37 32.78 28.56
N SER A 13 48.24 33.54 27.47
CA SER A 13 48.46 33.09 26.07
C SER A 13 49.97 33.20 25.77
N PRO A 14 50.60 32.55 24.75
CA PRO A 14 50.02 32.26 23.42
C PRO A 14 50.57 31.00 22.69
N GLN A 15 50.11 30.84 21.44
CA GLN A 15 50.90 30.43 20.26
C GLN A 15 50.80 28.98 19.75
N SER A 16 49.97 28.86 18.70
CA SER A 16 50.28 28.27 17.39
C SER A 16 51.40 27.21 17.33
N SER A 17 51.01 25.96 17.06
CA SER A 17 51.79 25.06 16.21
C SER A 17 50.86 24.05 15.55
N ARG A 18 50.71 24.21 14.25
CA ARG A 18 50.07 23.30 13.32
C ARG A 18 50.92 22.03 13.25
N VAL A 19 50.43 20.90 13.75
CA VAL A 19 50.92 19.56 13.37
C VAL A 19 49.69 18.70 13.10
N ALA A 20 49.59 18.27 11.84
CA ALA A 20 48.58 17.38 11.30
C ALA A 20 48.84 15.90 11.72
N PRO A 21 47.89 14.98 11.52
CA PRO A 21 47.59 13.87 12.42
C PRO A 21 48.26 12.54 12.03
N ARG A 22 48.30 11.61 13.00
CA ARG A 22 48.40 10.14 12.90
C ARG A 22 48.50 9.64 14.35
N ASP A 23 47.87 8.58 14.83
CA ASP A 23 47.01 7.55 14.28
C ASP A 23 46.50 6.76 15.52
N GLY A 24 45.38 6.05 15.42
CA GLY A 24 44.97 5.08 16.44
C GLY A 24 43.76 5.47 17.30
N SER A 25 42.62 5.70 16.66
CA SER A 25 41.33 5.58 17.35
C SER A 25 40.84 4.14 17.21
N THR A 26 40.68 3.50 18.36
CA THR A 26 40.04 2.20 18.59
C THR A 26 38.81 2.02 17.69
N HIS A 27 38.87 1.07 16.75
CA HIS A 27 37.70 0.59 16.03
C HIS A 27 36.86 -0.23 17.03
N GLU A 28 35.79 0.37 17.53
CA GLU A 28 34.71 -0.40 18.17
C GLU A 28 34.03 -1.23 17.10
N HIS A 29 34.35 -2.52 17.08
CA HIS A 29 33.66 -3.52 16.26
C HIS A 29 32.24 -3.71 16.81
N PHE A 30 31.27 -2.98 16.27
CA PHE A 30 29.86 -3.34 16.39
C PHE A 30 29.61 -4.60 15.55
N VAL A 31 29.71 -5.77 16.18
CA VAL A 31 29.28 -7.04 15.62
C VAL A 31 27.75 -7.06 15.68
N PHE A 32 27.09 -6.75 14.57
CA PHE A 32 25.70 -7.12 14.38
C PHE A 32 25.64 -8.63 14.13
N SER A 33 25.30 -9.40 15.16
CA SER A 33 24.90 -10.79 14.98
C SER A 33 23.50 -10.79 14.35
N TYR A 34 23.43 -11.11 13.06
CA TYR A 34 22.18 -11.49 12.40
C TYR A 34 21.86 -12.90 12.88
N GLU A 35 21.10 -13.02 13.97
CA GLU A 35 20.41 -14.28 14.23
C GLU A 35 19.37 -14.45 13.13
N PRO A 36 19.44 -15.50 12.29
CA PRO A 36 18.38 -15.77 11.35
C PRO A 36 17.16 -16.07 12.20
N LEU A 37 16.15 -15.19 12.13
CA LEU A 37 14.83 -15.51 12.65
C LEU A 37 14.44 -16.83 11.99
N LEU A 38 14.34 -17.86 12.84
CA LEU A 38 13.78 -19.17 12.50
C LEU A 38 12.58 -18.91 11.59
N ARG A 39 12.55 -19.57 10.42
CA ARG A 39 11.40 -19.61 9.51
C ARG A 39 10.15 -19.67 10.38
N SER A 40 9.40 -18.56 10.43
CA SER A 40 8.07 -18.57 10.99
C SER A 40 7.33 -19.71 10.31
N ASP A 41 6.60 -20.50 11.09
CA ASP A 41 5.57 -21.38 10.54
C ASP A 41 4.68 -20.49 9.66
N GLU A 42 4.91 -20.53 8.34
CA GLU A 42 4.07 -19.83 7.37
C GLU A 42 2.68 -20.42 7.55
N GLU A 43 1.75 -19.62 8.08
CA GLU A 43 0.34 -20.03 8.10
C GLU A 43 -0.02 -20.50 6.69
N PRO A 44 -0.64 -21.69 6.57
CA PRO A 44 -0.97 -22.23 5.26
C PRO A 44 -1.89 -21.23 4.57
N VAL A 45 -1.44 -20.74 3.42
CA VAL A 45 -2.23 -19.77 2.66
C VAL A 45 -3.48 -20.45 2.13
N ASP A 46 -4.58 -19.72 2.24
CA ASP A 46 -5.88 -20.15 1.75
C ASP A 46 -5.86 -20.35 0.23
N ALA A 47 -6.52 -21.42 -0.23
CA ALA A 47 -6.74 -21.62 -1.66
C ALA A 47 -7.61 -20.50 -2.25
N GLU A 48 -7.36 -20.15 -3.51
CA GLU A 48 -8.19 -19.19 -4.26
C GLU A 48 -9.65 -19.70 -4.34
N ASP A 49 -10.60 -18.79 -4.09
CA ASP A 49 -12.02 -19.12 -4.17
C ASP A 49 -12.54 -19.03 -5.61
N ILE A 50 -13.49 -19.89 -5.95
CA ILE A 50 -14.21 -19.80 -7.22
C ILE A 50 -15.15 -18.59 -7.18
N VAL A 51 -14.94 -17.66 -8.10
CA VAL A 51 -15.82 -16.49 -8.27
C VAL A 51 -17.07 -16.91 -9.04
N PRO A 52 -18.28 -16.76 -8.48
CA PRO A 52 -19.51 -17.06 -9.19
C PRO A 52 -19.74 -16.07 -10.33
N SER A 53 -20.37 -16.56 -11.40
CA SER A 53 -20.80 -15.72 -12.52
C SER A 53 -21.66 -14.55 -12.03
N ARG A 54 -21.42 -13.36 -12.59
CA ARG A 54 -22.15 -12.16 -12.24
C ARG A 54 -23.59 -12.22 -12.76
N GLY A 55 -24.55 -11.96 -11.87
CA GLY A 55 -25.96 -11.80 -12.20
C GLY A 55 -26.24 -10.52 -13.01
N PRO A 56 -27.42 -10.40 -13.65
CA PRO A 56 -27.77 -9.29 -14.54
C PRO A 56 -27.87 -7.92 -13.85
N HIS A 57 -28.02 -7.88 -12.52
CA HIS A 57 -28.10 -6.66 -11.70
C HIS A 57 -26.95 -6.55 -10.70
N GLU A 58 -25.93 -7.39 -10.86
CA GLU A 58 -24.74 -7.34 -10.02
C GLU A 58 -23.67 -6.49 -10.71
N THR A 59 -23.06 -5.60 -9.94
CA THR A 59 -21.96 -4.76 -10.38
C THR A 59 -20.76 -5.01 -9.47
N ASP A 60 -19.62 -5.36 -10.07
CA ASP A 60 -18.35 -5.47 -9.35
C ASP A 60 -17.68 -4.09 -9.31
N VAL A 61 -17.29 -3.66 -8.12
CA VAL A 61 -16.66 -2.36 -7.84
C VAL A 61 -15.30 -2.60 -7.18
N TRP A 62 -14.27 -1.90 -7.67
CA TRP A 62 -12.93 -1.94 -7.08
C TRP A 62 -12.79 -0.96 -5.92
N LEU A 63 -12.17 -1.42 -4.83
CA LEU A 63 -11.73 -0.61 -3.69
C LEU A 63 -10.24 -0.88 -3.46
N THR A 64 -9.43 0.16 -3.30
CA THR A 64 -7.98 0.00 -3.09
C THR A 64 -7.66 -0.37 -1.64
N GLU A 65 -6.51 -1.03 -1.43
CA GLU A 65 -5.98 -1.36 -0.09
C GLU A 65 -5.92 -0.12 0.81
N TRP A 66 -5.31 0.93 0.27
CA TRP A 66 -5.06 2.20 0.94
C TRP A 66 -6.33 2.87 1.47
N GLN A 67 -7.42 2.90 0.69
CA GLN A 67 -8.70 3.49 1.13
C GLN A 67 -9.31 2.76 2.33
N VAL A 68 -9.13 1.44 2.43
CA VAL A 68 -9.66 0.67 3.57
C VAL A 68 -8.75 0.79 4.78
N ALA A 69 -7.44 0.80 4.56
CA ALA A 69 -6.45 0.88 5.62
C ALA A 69 -6.41 2.27 6.26
N GLU A 70 -6.32 3.34 5.45
CA GLU A 70 -6.09 4.71 5.93
C GLU A 70 -7.37 5.49 6.20
N ASP A 71 -8.33 5.50 5.26
CA ASP A 71 -9.61 6.21 5.46
C ASP A 71 -10.56 5.45 6.38
N GLY A 72 -10.19 4.21 6.70
CA GLY A 72 -10.94 3.34 7.58
C GLY A 72 -12.29 2.90 7.02
N PHE A 73 -12.43 2.93 5.69
CA PHE A 73 -13.62 2.49 4.99
C PHE A 73 -13.94 1.01 5.33
N ASP A 74 -15.19 0.72 5.68
CA ASP A 74 -15.64 -0.64 6.01
C ASP A 74 -16.98 -0.96 5.37
N VAL A 75 -17.09 -2.19 4.89
CA VAL A 75 -18.26 -2.74 4.21
C VAL A 75 -18.36 -4.21 4.55
N ALA A 76 -19.57 -4.67 4.83
CA ALA A 76 -19.90 -6.08 5.03
C ALA A 76 -20.88 -6.59 3.96
N VAL A 77 -20.91 -7.91 3.76
CA VAL A 77 -21.97 -8.58 3.00
C VAL A 77 -23.35 -8.25 3.60
N ASP A 78 -24.36 -8.15 2.74
CA ASP A 78 -25.75 -7.70 2.98
C ASP A 78 -25.92 -6.22 3.35
N GLN A 79 -24.83 -5.48 3.55
CA GLN A 79 -24.90 -4.04 3.82
C GLN A 79 -25.47 -3.30 2.60
N HIS A 80 -26.39 -2.37 2.87
CA HIS A 80 -26.82 -1.42 1.85
C HIS A 80 -25.76 -0.35 1.64
N VAL A 81 -25.45 -0.07 0.38
CA VAL A 81 -24.46 0.92 -0.04
C VAL A 81 -25.08 1.91 -1.01
N ASP A 82 -24.56 3.13 -1.00
CA ASP A 82 -24.98 4.20 -1.89
C ASP A 82 -23.73 5.00 -2.28
N TRP A 83 -23.22 4.76 -3.50
CA TRP A 83 -21.89 5.18 -3.91
C TRP A 83 -21.89 6.03 -5.17
N ALA A 84 -20.97 6.98 -5.20
CA ALA A 84 -20.52 7.64 -6.41
C ALA A 84 -19.20 6.98 -6.83
N LEU A 85 -19.15 6.51 -8.07
CA LEU A 85 -18.07 5.69 -8.61
C LEU A 85 -17.48 6.37 -9.83
N VAL A 86 -16.22 6.05 -10.11
CA VAL A 86 -15.50 6.51 -11.30
C VAL A 86 -15.06 5.31 -12.14
N PRO A 87 -14.71 5.51 -13.42
CA PRO A 87 -14.14 4.45 -14.24
C PRO A 87 -12.88 3.86 -13.58
N MET A 88 -12.80 2.53 -13.60
CA MET A 88 -11.63 1.79 -13.14
C MET A 88 -10.53 1.77 -14.21
N ASP A 89 -9.25 1.78 -13.81
CA ASP A 89 -8.13 1.57 -14.73
C ASP A 89 -8.23 0.16 -15.37
N GLN A 90 -8.63 0.15 -16.65
CA GLN A 90 -8.83 -1.09 -17.39
C GLN A 90 -7.51 -1.79 -17.75
N ASN A 91 -6.39 -1.06 -17.85
CA ASN A 91 -5.09 -1.68 -18.09
C ASN A 91 -4.63 -2.45 -16.86
N TRP A 92 -4.85 -1.88 -15.67
CA TRP A 92 -4.58 -2.56 -14.41
C TRP A 92 -5.46 -3.81 -14.25
N VAL A 93 -6.77 -3.69 -14.43
CA VAL A 93 -7.70 -4.84 -14.33
C VAL A 93 -7.36 -5.93 -15.34
N ALA A 94 -7.06 -5.56 -16.60
CA ALA A 94 -6.67 -6.52 -17.62
C ALA A 94 -5.37 -7.26 -17.27
N ARG A 95 -4.38 -6.55 -16.72
CA ARG A 95 -3.12 -7.16 -16.25
C ARG A 95 -3.37 -8.13 -15.10
N LEU A 96 -4.17 -7.75 -14.11
CA LEU A 96 -4.43 -8.57 -12.94
C LEU A 96 -5.16 -9.87 -13.26
N PHE A 97 -6.23 -9.79 -14.05
CA PHE A 97 -7.15 -10.90 -14.21
C PHE A 97 -7.03 -11.62 -15.55
N VAL A 98 -6.40 -11.02 -16.57
CA VAL A 98 -6.27 -11.61 -17.93
C VAL A 98 -7.63 -12.10 -18.45
N GLY A 99 -8.66 -11.27 -18.25
CA GLY A 99 -10.04 -11.55 -18.65
C GLY A 99 -10.82 -12.52 -17.76
N ARG A 100 -10.22 -13.10 -16.71
CA ARG A 100 -10.94 -13.97 -15.73
C ARG A 100 -12.03 -13.20 -14.96
N ARG A 101 -11.86 -11.89 -14.81
CA ARG A 101 -12.79 -10.99 -14.12
C ARG A 101 -12.77 -9.61 -14.76
N THR A 102 -13.93 -8.97 -14.82
CA THR A 102 -14.09 -7.61 -15.33
C THR A 102 -14.60 -6.71 -14.21
N VAL A 103 -13.95 -5.56 -14.06
CA VAL A 103 -14.31 -4.53 -13.08
C VAL A 103 -14.22 -3.18 -13.78
N SER A 104 -15.36 -2.53 -13.98
CA SER A 104 -15.46 -1.31 -14.78
C SER A 104 -15.50 -0.04 -13.94
N LEU A 105 -15.82 -0.17 -12.65
CA LEU A 105 -16.02 0.94 -11.74
C LEU A 105 -15.16 0.75 -10.49
N GLN A 106 -14.71 1.87 -9.94
CA GLN A 106 -14.04 1.91 -8.65
C GLN A 106 -14.66 2.99 -7.77
N LEU A 107 -14.59 2.77 -6.47
CA LEU A 107 -14.81 3.83 -5.50
C LEU A 107 -13.49 4.55 -5.33
N ASP A 108 -13.41 5.81 -5.75
CA ASP A 108 -12.22 6.65 -5.57
C ASP A 108 -12.66 8.05 -5.12
N VAL A 109 -12.55 8.29 -3.82
CA VAL A 109 -12.93 9.56 -3.18
C VAL A 109 -11.96 10.70 -3.50
N TYR A 110 -10.80 10.39 -4.09
CA TYR A 110 -9.78 11.36 -4.49
C TYR A 110 -9.67 11.51 -6.01
N ALA A 111 -10.59 10.90 -6.77
CA ALA A 111 -10.54 10.88 -8.23
C ALA A 111 -10.45 12.29 -8.86
N GLU A 112 -11.09 13.29 -8.26
CA GLU A 112 -11.01 14.69 -8.73
C GLU A 112 -9.60 15.29 -8.55
N ALA A 113 -8.87 14.89 -7.52
CA ALA A 113 -7.53 15.40 -7.23
C ALA A 113 -6.46 14.80 -8.16
N THR A 114 -6.71 13.60 -8.69
CA THR A 114 -5.81 12.88 -9.60
C THR A 114 -6.21 13.01 -11.07
N GLN A 115 -7.33 13.65 -11.36
CA GLN A 115 -7.88 13.78 -12.71
C GLN A 115 -6.97 14.64 -13.60
N ASP A 116 -6.67 14.15 -14.80
CA ASP A 116 -6.12 15.00 -15.86
C ASP A 116 -7.21 15.99 -16.32
N LEU A 117 -6.88 17.29 -16.32
CA LEU A 117 -7.79 18.37 -16.72
C LEU A 117 -8.22 18.28 -18.19
N SER A 118 -7.61 17.39 -18.97
CA SER A 118 -7.90 17.17 -20.39
C SER A 118 -9.19 16.36 -20.64
N GLU A 119 -9.65 15.55 -19.69
CA GLU A 119 -10.84 14.71 -19.84
C GLU A 119 -11.81 14.86 -18.66
N PRO A 120 -13.12 15.09 -18.88
CA PRO A 120 -14.08 15.23 -17.79
C PRO A 120 -14.34 13.89 -17.10
N LEU A 121 -14.21 13.85 -15.78
CA LEU A 121 -14.58 12.72 -14.94
C LEU A 121 -16.09 12.54 -14.94
N VAL A 122 -16.53 11.37 -15.41
CA VAL A 122 -17.95 10.99 -15.39
C VAL A 122 -18.21 10.08 -14.20
N TRP A 123 -18.95 10.61 -13.24
CA TRP A 123 -19.39 9.86 -12.07
C TRP A 123 -20.58 8.95 -12.43
N ALA A 124 -20.51 7.70 -12.01
CA ALA A 124 -21.62 6.75 -12.02
C ALA A 124 -22.17 6.60 -10.60
N HIS A 125 -23.48 6.44 -10.47
CA HIS A 125 -24.12 6.20 -9.19
C HIS A 125 -24.56 4.75 -9.07
N LEU A 126 -24.28 4.12 -7.93
CA LEU A 126 -24.64 2.73 -7.64
C LEU A 126 -25.21 2.64 -6.23
N SER A 127 -26.41 2.09 -6.13
CA SER A 127 -27.12 1.86 -4.88
C SER A 127 -27.61 0.41 -4.84
N GLY A 128 -27.54 -0.23 -3.68
CA GLY A 128 -27.96 -1.63 -3.55
C GLY A 128 -27.35 -2.35 -2.35
N HIS A 129 -27.46 -3.67 -2.31
CA HIS A 129 -26.90 -4.51 -1.25
C HIS A 129 -25.62 -5.21 -1.69
N VAL A 130 -24.65 -5.32 -0.78
CA VAL A 130 -23.41 -6.04 -1.03
C VAL A 130 -23.68 -7.54 -1.04
N ALA A 131 -23.57 -8.17 -2.21
CA ALA A 131 -23.80 -9.61 -2.38
C ALA A 131 -22.54 -10.43 -2.12
N ARG A 132 -21.35 -9.86 -2.34
CA ARG A 132 -20.07 -10.55 -2.18
C ARG A 132 -18.93 -9.56 -2.02
N ILE A 133 -17.92 -9.94 -1.26
CA ILE A 133 -16.64 -9.24 -1.17
C ILE A 133 -15.53 -10.25 -1.46
N ASP A 134 -14.63 -9.88 -2.37
CA ASP A 134 -13.41 -10.63 -2.65
C ASP A 134 -12.20 -9.76 -2.34
N GLN A 135 -11.34 -10.23 -1.46
CA GLN A 135 -10.00 -9.72 -1.25
C GLN A 135 -9.09 -10.11 -2.42
N ILE A 136 -8.28 -9.18 -2.92
CA ILE A 136 -7.41 -9.38 -4.08
C ILE A 136 -5.95 -9.22 -3.68
N SER A 137 -5.15 -10.26 -3.89
CA SER A 137 -3.71 -10.24 -3.62
C SER A 137 -2.90 -10.59 -4.88
N VAL A 138 -1.67 -10.08 -4.96
CA VAL A 138 -0.78 -10.28 -6.12
C VAL A 138 0.65 -10.51 -5.68
N ARG A 139 1.43 -11.23 -6.50
CA ARG A 139 2.88 -11.30 -6.35
C ARG A 139 3.54 -10.29 -7.27
N TYR A 140 4.56 -9.61 -6.75
CA TYR A 140 5.41 -8.71 -7.53
C TYR A 140 6.75 -9.38 -7.81
N TYR A 141 7.25 -9.20 -9.03
CA TYR A 141 8.61 -9.55 -9.41
C TYR A 141 9.40 -8.28 -9.75
N PRO A 142 10.72 -8.25 -9.54
CA PRO A 142 11.54 -7.14 -9.98
C PRO A 142 11.36 -6.88 -11.48
N SER A 143 11.21 -5.62 -11.88
CA SER A 143 11.18 -5.26 -13.30
C SER A 143 12.48 -5.69 -14.00
N GLU A 144 12.34 -6.26 -15.19
CA GLU A 144 13.47 -6.57 -16.08
C GLU A 144 13.97 -5.34 -16.84
N VAL A 145 13.20 -4.24 -16.83
CA VAL A 145 13.55 -2.99 -17.50
C VAL A 145 14.62 -2.26 -16.67
N PRO A 146 15.82 -1.98 -17.23
CA PRO A 146 16.91 -1.37 -16.47
C PRO A 146 16.57 0.00 -15.85
N GLU A 147 15.70 0.76 -16.51
CA GLU A 147 15.22 2.09 -16.07
C GLU A 147 14.23 2.00 -14.90
N GLU A 148 13.63 0.83 -14.66
CA GLU A 148 12.66 0.55 -13.61
C GLU A 148 13.27 -0.27 -12.47
N ARG A 149 14.59 -0.23 -12.31
CA ARG A 149 15.29 -0.99 -11.27
C ARG A 149 14.74 -0.63 -9.88
N GLY A 150 14.21 -1.62 -9.18
CA GLY A 150 13.60 -1.47 -7.86
C GLY A 150 12.07 -1.34 -7.89
N VAL A 151 11.47 -1.21 -9.07
CA VAL A 151 10.02 -1.28 -9.24
C VAL A 151 9.58 -2.74 -9.31
N GLY A 152 8.61 -3.10 -8.48
CA GLY A 152 7.91 -4.38 -8.57
C GLY A 152 6.87 -4.34 -9.69
N VAL A 153 6.84 -5.36 -10.54
CA VAL A 153 5.81 -5.57 -11.55
C VAL A 153 4.91 -6.70 -11.09
N ALA A 154 3.60 -6.43 -11.02
CA ALA A 154 2.62 -7.44 -10.65
C ALA A 154 2.61 -8.57 -11.68
N GLU A 155 2.57 -9.82 -11.20
CA GLU A 155 2.43 -10.99 -12.04
C GLU A 155 1.17 -10.89 -12.91
N THR A 156 1.35 -10.94 -14.23
CA THR A 156 0.21 -10.86 -15.17
C THR A 156 -0.67 -12.09 -15.00
N GLY A 157 -1.95 -11.88 -14.71
CA GLY A 157 -2.90 -12.96 -14.40
C GLY A 157 -2.73 -13.56 -13.01
N GLY A 158 -1.76 -13.08 -12.22
CA GLY A 158 -1.41 -13.62 -10.91
C GLY A 158 -2.26 -13.09 -9.75
N ALA A 159 -3.36 -12.37 -10.03
CA ALA A 159 -4.30 -11.98 -8.99
C ALA A 159 -4.97 -13.22 -8.38
N MET A 160 -4.83 -13.35 -7.05
CA MET A 160 -5.52 -14.33 -6.22
C MET A 160 -6.70 -13.66 -5.54
N GLN A 161 -7.78 -14.43 -5.36
CA GLN A 161 -9.06 -13.92 -4.89
C GLN A 161 -9.57 -14.77 -3.73
N HIS A 162 -9.93 -14.12 -2.64
CA HIS A 162 -10.47 -14.79 -1.45
C HIS A 162 -11.73 -14.09 -0.99
N SER A 163 -12.82 -14.83 -0.90
CA SER A 163 -14.09 -14.33 -0.41
C SER A 163 -14.01 -14.03 1.09
N VAL A 164 -14.48 -12.85 1.46
CA VAL A 164 -14.52 -12.38 2.85
C VAL A 164 -15.90 -11.84 3.18
N LEU A 165 -16.24 -11.79 4.47
CA LEU A 165 -17.53 -11.25 4.94
C LEU A 165 -17.51 -9.73 5.12
N CYS A 166 -16.32 -9.15 5.33
CA CYS A 166 -16.12 -7.70 5.42
C CYS A 166 -14.66 -7.33 5.10
N LEU A 167 -14.42 -6.05 4.83
CA LEU A 167 -13.09 -5.53 4.44
C LEU A 167 -12.05 -5.65 5.56
N ARG A 168 -12.48 -5.54 6.84
CA ARG A 168 -11.61 -5.53 8.03
C ARG A 168 -11.10 -6.90 8.48
N LYS A 169 -11.56 -7.99 7.88
CA LYS A 169 -11.17 -9.36 8.24
C LYS A 169 -10.60 -10.08 7.02
N PRO A 170 -9.43 -9.66 6.52
CA PRO A 170 -8.80 -10.33 5.40
C PRO A 170 -8.46 -11.78 5.77
N ARG A 171 -8.53 -12.68 4.78
CA ARG A 171 -8.03 -14.06 4.86
C ARG A 171 -6.53 -14.07 4.63
N THR A 172 -5.84 -15.12 5.09
CA THR A 172 -4.39 -15.28 4.88
C THR A 172 -4.09 -15.44 3.38
N PHE A 173 -3.12 -14.67 2.87
CA PHE A 173 -2.81 -14.58 1.44
C PHE A 173 -1.30 -14.65 1.17
N HIS A 174 -0.94 -14.94 -0.08
CA HIS A 174 0.44 -14.81 -0.56
C HIS A 174 0.62 -13.50 -1.33
N GLY A 175 1.80 -12.90 -1.20
CA GLY A 175 2.12 -11.66 -1.91
C GLY A 175 1.61 -10.43 -1.15
N GLU A 176 1.09 -9.46 -1.89
CA GLU A 176 0.64 -8.17 -1.37
C GLU A 176 -0.86 -8.00 -1.64
N LEU A 177 -1.58 -7.49 -0.64
CA LEU A 177 -2.98 -7.11 -0.76
C LEU A 177 -3.05 -5.80 -1.56
N VAL A 178 -3.78 -5.81 -2.67
CA VAL A 178 -3.90 -4.62 -3.54
C VAL A 178 -5.27 -3.96 -3.47
N GLY A 179 -6.27 -4.67 -2.94
CA GLY A 179 -7.60 -4.14 -2.76
C GLY A 179 -8.66 -5.22 -2.65
N TRP A 180 -9.91 -4.80 -2.86
CA TRP A 180 -11.09 -5.65 -2.84
C TRP A 180 -11.95 -5.40 -4.06
N ILE A 181 -12.68 -6.43 -4.45
CA ILE A 181 -13.82 -6.30 -5.35
C ILE A 181 -15.09 -6.52 -4.54
N VAL A 182 -15.91 -5.49 -4.48
CA VAL A 182 -17.23 -5.54 -3.85
C VAL A 182 -18.29 -5.68 -4.93
N ARG A 183 -19.07 -6.75 -4.84
CA ARG A 183 -20.20 -6.98 -5.71
C ARG A 183 -21.47 -6.44 -5.09
N VAL A 184 -22.12 -5.51 -5.76
CA VAL A 184 -23.37 -4.88 -5.33
C VAL A 184 -24.51 -5.35 -6.22
N GLN A 185 -25.59 -5.79 -5.59
CA GLN A 185 -26.87 -6.12 -6.20
C GLN A 185 -27.81 -4.91 -6.08
N GLY A 186 -28.11 -4.28 -7.22
CA GLY A 186 -29.07 -3.17 -7.33
C GLY A 186 -30.49 -3.62 -7.65
#